data_AF-A0A3A6EEB5-F1
#
_entry.id   AF-A0A3A6EEB5-F1
#
_cell.length_a   1.000
_cell.length_b   1.000
_cell.length_c   1.000
_cell.angle_alpha   90.00
_cell.angle_beta   90.00
_cell.angle_gamma   90.00
#
_symmetry.space_group_name_H-M   'P 1'
#
loop_
_entity.id
_entity.type
_entity.pdbx_description
1 polymer ?
#
loop_
_entity_poly.entity_id
_entity_poly.type
_entity_poly.pdbx_seq_one_letter_code
_entity_poly.pdbx_strand_id
1 'polypeptide(L)'
;MTVIEKNSGTKIPYEVVKNKICFDDDLTINLAKREDDRDVHIDVCYDSYGELVIGAAAGRSYVAEIDIPARQYTQPEPIEEVTTDGEENAEGGTRMGNSTPAEPIPFSMNNVTLTLWAID
;
A
#
# COMPACT_ATOMS: atom_id res chain seq x y z
N MET A 1 -10.26 2.93 4.32
CA MET A 1 -10.26 1.58 3.73
C MET A 1 -11.57 1.42 3.03
N THR A 2 -11.54 0.95 1.79
CA THR A 2 -12.74 0.57 1.03
C THR A 2 -12.99 -0.92 1.24
N VAL A 3 -14.23 -1.30 1.51
CA VAL A 3 -14.60 -2.71 1.78
C VAL A 3 -15.52 -3.20 0.68
N ILE A 4 -15.22 -4.37 0.12
CA ILE A 4 -15.95 -5.01 -0.97
C ILE A 4 -16.34 -6.42 -0.53
N GLU A 5 -17.62 -6.75 -0.56
CA GLU A 5 -18.08 -8.13 -0.42
C GLU A 5 -18.17 -8.77 -1.81
N LYS A 6 -17.36 -9.81 -2.05
CA LYS A 6 -17.22 -10.40 -3.39
C LYS A 6 -18.44 -11.22 -3.82
N ASN A 7 -19.09 -11.85 -2.88
CA ASN A 7 -20.24 -12.75 -3.07
C ASN A 7 -21.20 -12.62 -1.88
N SER A 8 -22.42 -13.15 -2.00
CA SER A 8 -23.36 -13.24 -0.87
C SER A 8 -22.92 -14.33 0.12
N GLY A 9 -23.27 -14.19 1.41
CA GLY A 9 -22.95 -15.16 2.46
C GLY A 9 -22.13 -14.54 3.59
N THR A 10 -21.98 -15.27 4.69
CA THR A 10 -21.30 -14.78 5.91
C THR A 10 -19.83 -14.50 5.63
N LYS A 11 -19.32 -13.33 6.08
CA LYS A 11 -17.90 -12.96 5.97
C LYS A 11 -17.18 -13.18 7.29
N ILE A 12 -15.88 -13.38 7.24
CA ILE A 12 -15.04 -13.39 8.44
C ILE A 12 -15.17 -12.04 9.17
N PRO A 13 -15.31 -12.03 10.51
CA PRO A 13 -15.22 -10.79 11.26
C PRO A 13 -13.80 -10.22 11.19
N TYR A 14 -13.70 -8.90 11.19
CA TYR A 14 -12.41 -8.21 11.22
C TYR A 14 -12.50 -6.91 12.01
N GLU A 15 -11.36 -6.49 12.54
CA GLU A 15 -11.19 -5.23 13.25
C GLU A 15 -10.03 -4.44 12.70
N VAL A 16 -10.18 -3.12 12.63
CA VAL A 16 -9.12 -2.20 12.20
C VAL A 16 -8.72 -1.29 13.35
N VAL A 17 -7.44 -1.33 13.72
CA VAL A 17 -6.85 -0.46 14.74
C VAL A 17 -5.60 0.20 14.18
N LYS A 18 -5.66 1.52 13.98
CA LYS A 18 -4.61 2.30 13.31
C LYS A 18 -4.30 1.70 11.93
N ASN A 19 -3.07 1.24 11.70
CA ASN A 19 -2.61 0.66 10.44
C ASN A 19 -2.64 -0.87 10.44
N LYS A 20 -3.34 -1.48 11.41
CA LYS A 20 -3.45 -2.93 11.54
C LYS A 20 -4.87 -3.38 11.27
N ILE A 21 -4.99 -4.52 10.61
CA ILE A 21 -6.23 -5.28 10.49
C ILE A 21 -6.04 -6.63 11.19
N CYS A 22 -7.03 -7.06 11.96
CA CYS A 22 -7.10 -8.37 12.60
C CYS A 22 -8.32 -9.12 12.08
N PHE A 23 -8.14 -10.37 11.69
CA PHE A 23 -9.22 -11.26 11.27
C PHE A 23 -9.49 -12.28 12.37
N ASP A 24 -10.77 -12.40 12.75
CA ASP A 24 -11.27 -13.39 13.73
C ASP A 24 -10.52 -13.43 15.08
N ASP A 25 -10.00 -12.27 15.53
CA ASP A 25 -9.14 -12.14 16.72
C ASP A 25 -7.89 -13.06 16.71
N ASP A 26 -7.49 -13.54 15.53
CA ASP A 26 -6.41 -14.51 15.36
C ASP A 26 -5.26 -13.92 14.54
N LEU A 27 -5.51 -13.57 13.27
CA LEU A 27 -4.47 -13.12 12.35
C LEU A 27 -4.43 -11.60 12.22
N THR A 28 -3.44 -10.97 12.85
CA THR A 28 -3.19 -9.53 12.73
C THR A 28 -2.07 -9.19 11.75
N ILE A 29 -2.34 -8.26 10.82
CA ILE A 29 -1.37 -7.76 9.83
C ILE A 29 -1.23 -6.24 9.95
N ASN A 30 0.00 -5.74 10.05
CA ASN A 30 0.29 -4.30 9.97
C ASN A 30 0.51 -3.90 8.50
N LEU A 31 -0.47 -3.21 7.91
CA LEU A 31 -0.50 -2.87 6.49
C LEU A 31 0.51 -1.79 6.12
N ALA A 32 0.81 -0.86 7.03
CA ALA A 32 1.84 0.15 6.80
C ALA A 32 3.24 -0.46 6.62
N LYS A 33 3.49 -1.64 7.19
CA LYS A 33 4.76 -2.38 7.00
C LYS A 33 4.79 -3.20 5.70
N ARG A 34 3.68 -3.26 4.97
CA ARG A 34 3.53 -4.01 3.73
C ARG A 34 3.53 -3.11 2.50
N GLU A 35 3.24 -1.83 2.64
CA GLU A 35 3.32 -0.86 1.54
C GLU A 35 4.73 -0.84 0.92
N ASP A 36 4.75 -0.85 -0.41
CA ASP A 36 5.96 -0.84 -1.24
C ASP A 36 5.77 0.14 -2.40
N ASP A 37 6.79 0.34 -3.22
CA ASP A 37 6.76 1.24 -4.38
C ASP A 37 6.00 0.62 -5.58
N ARG A 38 5.37 -0.53 -5.35
CA ARG A 38 4.56 -1.32 -6.26
C ARG A 38 3.29 -1.75 -5.53
N ASP A 39 2.25 -2.06 -6.29
CA ASP A 39 1.01 -2.58 -5.72
C ASP A 39 1.28 -3.89 -4.95
N VAL A 40 0.68 -3.99 -3.77
CA VAL A 40 0.82 -5.14 -2.87
C VAL A 40 -0.53 -5.78 -2.66
N HIS A 41 -0.59 -7.07 -2.98
CA HIS A 41 -1.75 -7.93 -2.79
C HIS A 41 -1.44 -8.92 -1.67
N ILE A 42 -2.33 -9.01 -0.69
CA ILE A 42 -2.21 -9.94 0.44
C ILE A 42 -3.48 -10.80 0.49
N ASP A 43 -3.33 -12.06 0.08
CA ASP A 43 -4.38 -13.04 0.27
C ASP A 43 -4.40 -13.53 1.72
N VAL A 44 -5.59 -13.68 2.27
CA VAL A 44 -5.85 -14.40 3.52
C VAL A 44 -6.78 -15.55 3.19
N CYS A 45 -6.41 -16.74 3.64
CA CYS A 45 -7.12 -17.99 3.35
C CYS A 45 -7.24 -18.83 4.62
N TYR A 46 -8.16 -19.78 4.61
CA TYR A 46 -8.08 -20.94 5.50
C TYR A 46 -7.21 -22.02 4.86
N ASP A 47 -6.35 -22.64 5.66
CA ASP A 47 -5.58 -23.83 5.26
C ASP A 47 -6.41 -25.13 5.40
N SER A 48 -5.76 -26.29 5.28
CA SER A 48 -6.44 -27.60 5.42
C SER A 48 -6.90 -27.94 6.84
N TYR A 49 -6.39 -27.24 7.85
CA TYR A 49 -6.75 -27.43 9.26
C TYR A 49 -7.77 -26.39 9.74
N GLY A 50 -8.14 -25.44 8.88
CA GLY A 50 -9.05 -24.35 9.22
C GLY A 50 -8.34 -23.19 9.92
N GLU A 51 -7.01 -23.11 9.85
CA GLU A 51 -6.23 -22.01 10.40
C GLU A 51 -6.06 -20.89 9.36
N LEU A 52 -6.02 -19.64 9.81
CA LEU A 52 -5.80 -18.50 8.93
C LEU A 52 -4.34 -18.43 8.48
N VAL A 53 -4.13 -18.35 7.16
CA VAL A 53 -2.81 -18.24 6.54
C VAL A 53 -2.76 -17.08 5.55
N ILE A 54 -1.56 -16.53 5.37
CA ILE A 54 -1.29 -15.52 4.35
C ILE A 54 -0.80 -16.20 3.07
N GLY A 55 -1.40 -15.83 1.94
CA GLY A 55 -1.01 -16.27 0.60
C GLY A 55 -1.79 -17.50 0.12
N ALA A 56 -2.23 -17.43 -1.14
CA ALA A 56 -3.01 -18.51 -1.77
C ALA A 56 -2.23 -19.84 -1.93
N ALA A 57 -0.90 -19.83 -1.90
CA ALA A 57 -0.09 -21.05 -2.00
C ALA A 57 -0.22 -21.97 -0.78
N ALA A 58 -0.43 -21.38 0.41
CA ALA A 58 -0.69 -22.11 1.65
C ALA A 58 -2.19 -22.33 1.89
N GLY A 59 -3.04 -21.49 1.29
CA GLY A 59 -4.49 -21.51 1.43
C GLY A 59 -5.21 -22.58 0.61
N ARG A 60 -6.38 -22.99 1.08
CA ARG A 60 -7.33 -23.85 0.36
C ARG A 60 -8.65 -23.14 0.05
N SER A 61 -9.06 -22.22 0.91
CA SER A 61 -10.30 -21.44 0.75
C SER A 61 -10.03 -19.96 0.98
N TYR A 62 -10.44 -19.12 0.03
CA TYR A 62 -10.28 -17.67 0.11
C TYR A 62 -11.20 -17.08 1.19
N VAL A 63 -10.64 -16.16 1.99
CA VAL A 63 -11.33 -15.47 3.07
C VAL A 63 -11.35 -13.97 2.81
N ALA A 64 -10.18 -13.40 2.57
CA ALA A 64 -10.02 -11.98 2.29
C ALA A 64 -8.84 -11.73 1.35
N GLU A 65 -8.85 -10.58 0.69
CA GLU A 65 -7.75 -10.04 -0.11
C GLU A 65 -7.60 -8.57 0.28
N ILE A 66 -6.37 -8.15 0.52
CA ILE A 66 -6.04 -6.77 0.85
C ILE A 66 -5.17 -6.20 -0.26
N ASP A 67 -5.67 -5.18 -0.92
CA ASP A 67 -4.96 -4.41 -1.93
C ASP A 67 -4.43 -3.11 -1.34
N ILE A 68 -3.11 -2.94 -1.39
CA ILE A 68 -2.41 -1.72 -1.03
C ILE A 68 -1.80 -1.16 -2.32
N PRO A 69 -2.21 0.03 -2.78
CA PRO A 69 -1.61 0.62 -3.98
C PRO A 69 -0.14 0.98 -3.72
N ALA A 70 0.62 1.14 -4.80
CA ALA A 70 1.99 1.62 -4.76
C ALA A 70 2.12 2.93 -3.94
N ARG A 71 3.23 3.05 -3.22
CA ARG A 71 3.55 4.23 -2.42
C ARG A 71 3.51 5.50 -3.28
N GLN A 72 2.87 6.53 -2.73
CA GLN A 72 2.80 7.84 -3.35
C GLN A 72 3.93 8.73 -2.85
N TYR A 73 4.39 9.64 -3.71
CA TYR A 73 5.46 10.58 -3.40
C TYR A 73 5.01 12.02 -3.65
N THR A 74 5.61 12.95 -2.93
CA THR A 74 5.44 14.38 -3.20
C THR A 74 5.96 14.72 -4.58
N GLN A 75 5.34 15.72 -5.22
CA GLN A 75 5.81 16.24 -6.48
C GLN A 75 7.09 17.06 -6.25
N PRO A 76 8.17 16.84 -7.02
CA PRO A 76 9.35 17.69 -6.98
C PRO A 76 9.01 19.13 -7.37
N GLU A 77 9.39 20.09 -6.53
CA GLU A 77 9.25 21.51 -6.80
C GLU A 77 10.55 22.04 -7.43
N PRO A 78 10.48 22.94 -8.43
CA PRO A 78 11.66 23.61 -8.96
C PRO A 78 12.40 24.38 -7.87
N ILE A 79 13.73 24.24 -7.81
CA ILE A 79 14.57 25.04 -6.94
C ILE A 79 14.99 26.27 -7.76
N GLU A 80 14.62 27.47 -7.32
CA GLU A 80 15.10 28.70 -7.96
C GLU A 80 16.64 28.74 -7.86
N GLU A 81 17.32 28.77 -9.01
CA GLU A 81 18.75 29.04 -9.04
C GLU A 81 18.97 30.45 -8.46
N VAL A 82 19.61 30.55 -7.30
CA VAL A 82 20.16 31.81 -6.82
C VAL A 82 21.27 32.18 -7.80
N THR A 83 20.98 33.07 -8.75
CA THR A 83 22.00 33.68 -9.60
C THR A 83 22.90 34.51 -8.70
N THR A 84 24.01 33.93 -8.25
CA THR A 84 25.15 34.73 -7.80
C THR A 84 25.68 35.44 -9.04
N ASP A 85 25.37 36.73 -9.18
CA ASP A 85 25.97 37.60 -10.19
C ASP A 85 27.49 37.54 -10.06
N GLY A 86 28.14 36.83 -10.97
CA GLY A 86 29.56 36.53 -10.87
C GLY A 86 30.09 35.71 -12.04
N GLU A 87 30.17 36.37 -13.19
CA GLU A 87 31.07 36.11 -14.32
C GLU A 87 30.78 34.93 -15.28
N GLU A 88 30.86 35.31 -16.56
CA GLU A 88 30.68 34.56 -17.79
C GLU A 88 31.54 33.28 -17.82
N ASN A 89 31.05 32.20 -18.44
CA ASN A 89 31.74 31.45 -19.50
C ASN A 89 30.90 30.26 -20.02
N ALA A 90 30.74 30.25 -21.35
CA ALA A 90 30.90 29.13 -22.28
C ALA A 90 30.08 27.82 -22.13
N GLU A 91 29.50 27.44 -23.28
CA GLU A 91 29.26 26.08 -23.79
C GLU A 91 28.09 25.24 -23.23
N GLY A 92 27.12 25.00 -24.13
CA GLY A 92 26.52 23.69 -24.40
C GLY A 92 26.21 22.77 -23.23
N GLY A 93 25.06 22.96 -22.59
CA GLY A 93 24.46 21.94 -21.73
C GLY A 93 23.03 22.33 -21.40
N THR A 94 22.07 21.49 -21.76
CA THR A 94 20.70 21.58 -21.24
C THR A 94 20.77 21.57 -19.71
N ARG A 95 20.61 22.73 -19.08
CA ARG A 95 20.54 22.83 -17.61
C ARG A 95 19.25 22.12 -17.18
N MET A 96 19.36 20.87 -16.74
CA MET A 96 18.33 20.26 -15.91
C MET A 96 18.27 21.10 -14.64
N GLY A 97 17.26 21.98 -14.53
CA GLY A 97 17.03 22.78 -13.34
C GLY A 97 16.95 21.86 -12.12
N ASN A 98 17.61 22.25 -11.04
CA ASN A 98 17.56 21.49 -9.79
C ASN A 98 16.10 21.48 -9.27
N SER A 99 15.60 20.33 -8.84
CA SER A 99 14.29 20.19 -8.18
C SER A 99 14.44 19.57 -6.79
N THR A 100 13.48 19.78 -5.90
CA THR A 100 13.47 19.13 -4.59
C THR A 100 13.39 17.60 -4.73
N PRO A 101 14.00 16.83 -3.82
CA PRO A 101 13.81 15.37 -3.82
C PRO A 101 12.35 15.02 -3.56
N ALA A 102 11.84 14.00 -4.24
CA ALA A 102 10.52 13.44 -3.96
C ALA A 102 10.54 12.73 -2.60
N GLU A 103 9.60 13.04 -1.73
CA GLU A 103 9.48 12.45 -0.39
C GLU A 103 8.28 11.49 -0.32
N PRO A 104 8.39 10.36 0.39
CA PRO A 104 7.29 9.41 0.53
C PRO A 104 6.14 10.01 1.34
N ILE A 105 4.93 9.94 0.78
CA ILE A 105 3.70 10.32 1.49
C ILE A 105 3.41 9.25 2.55
N PRO A 106 3.05 9.63 3.80
CA PRO A 106 2.74 8.66 4.84
C PRO A 106 1.59 7.72 4.45
N PHE A 107 1.77 6.43 4.74
CA PHE A 107 0.75 5.40 4.53
C PHE A 107 -0.61 5.80 5.12
N SER A 108 -1.67 5.55 4.36
CA SER A 108 -3.05 5.83 4.75
C SER A 108 -3.93 4.61 4.53
N MET A 109 -4.64 4.19 5.59
CA MET A 109 -5.67 3.15 5.48
C MET A 109 -6.79 3.52 4.51
N ASN A 110 -6.95 4.79 4.13
CA ASN A 110 -7.94 5.22 3.13
C ASN A 110 -7.64 4.72 1.72
N ASN A 111 -6.38 4.42 1.43
CA ASN A 111 -5.95 3.95 0.11
C ASN A 111 -6.07 2.42 -0.04
N VAL A 112 -6.33 1.71 1.06
CA VAL A 112 -6.42 0.25 1.08
C VAL A 112 -7.82 -0.23 0.69
N THR A 113 -7.88 -1.27 -0.13
CA THR A 113 -9.11 -2.03 -0.41
C THR A 113 -9.06 -3.38 0.29
N LEU A 114 -10.15 -3.76 0.95
CA LEU A 114 -10.37 -5.07 1.54
C LEU A 114 -11.51 -5.75 0.77
N THR A 115 -11.21 -6.85 0.10
CA THR A 115 -12.21 -7.71 -0.53
C THR A 115 -12.47 -8.93 0.36
N LEU A 116 -13.73 -9.27 0.60
CA LEU A 116 -14.15 -10.36 1.49
C LEU A 116 -14.97 -11.41 0.75
N TRP A 117 -14.66 -12.68 0.99
CA TRP A 117 -15.38 -13.83 0.46
C TRP A 117 -16.25 -14.46 1.55
N ALA A 118 -17.34 -15.09 1.11
CA ALA A 118 -18.18 -15.92 1.96
C ALA A 118 -17.40 -17.12 2.48
N ILE A 119 -17.59 -17.45 3.76
CA ILE A 119 -16.93 -18.57 4.46
C ILE A 119 -17.90 -19.70 4.85
N ASP A 120 -19.16 -19.62 4.37
CA ASP A 120 -20.23 -20.59 4.62
C ASP A 120 -20.42 -21.63 3.51
#